data_AF-A0A5J4UWA7-F1
#
_entry.id   AF-A0A5J4UWA7-F1
#
_cell.length_a   1.000
_cell.length_b   1.000
_cell.length_c   1.000
_cell.angle_alpha   90.00
_cell.angle_beta   90.00
_cell.angle_gamma   90.00
#
_symmetry.space_group_name_H-M   'P 1'
#
loop_
_entity.id
_entity.type
_entity.pdbx_description
1 polymer ?
#
loop_
_entity_poly.entity_id
_entity_poly.type
_entity_poly.pdbx_seq_one_letter_code
_entity_poly.pdbx_strand_id
1 'polypeptide(L)'
;MVLIDYCNFIIDDIDSIALFDKHLGFESFACTMMAKRQDAISQHNDTKSLYYKQILNSAFGGEGQNNAKFDKISFNNARQASLKQLKLDHKSTRKITDTINNSDGEVVEEAQYMVCESPRQFKCNKPLQEAVFTLDNSKFWYLNFVNNFLYKCIDMDRVHFCNMDTDSMYLAITGSQIEGYKQGLKYVIKDQGFYDEHYKESLPCGDNCTVAEEKKLMGITTESQVENIVCLAPKCYSLYNRNEQIDDIVSLVNRMKGVSQRCWLSEGSEKKANLTANDYIKCLNSSVAISVTTNNLQMKTGVMSMISMEKSALTGFHNKMVVLSNGC
;
A
#
# COMPACT_ATOMS: atom_id res chain seq x y z
N MET A 1 -26.45 -0.27 -9.64
CA MET A 1 -26.26 1.09 -10.20
C MET A 1 -24.78 1.22 -10.51
N VAL A 2 -24.43 1.36 -11.78
CA VAL A 2 -23.05 1.23 -12.27
C VAL A 2 -22.52 2.63 -12.62
N LEU A 3 -21.19 2.81 -12.61
CA LEU A 3 -20.52 4.05 -13.04
C LEU A 3 -21.00 4.58 -14.40
N ILE A 4 -21.44 3.67 -15.27
CA ILE A 4 -21.99 3.95 -16.60
C ILE A 4 -23.23 4.85 -16.52
N ASP A 5 -24.08 4.65 -15.52
CA ASP A 5 -25.34 5.39 -15.37
C ASP A 5 -25.11 6.88 -15.04
N TYR A 6 -23.90 7.22 -14.55
CA TYR A 6 -23.55 8.57 -14.07
C TYR A 6 -22.62 9.34 -14.99
N CYS A 7 -21.86 8.65 -15.85
CA CYS A 7 -20.75 9.25 -16.58
C CYS A 7 -21.02 9.51 -18.07
N ASN A 8 -22.28 9.44 -18.52
CA ASN A 8 -22.69 9.68 -19.92
C ASN A 8 -21.88 8.87 -20.95
N PHE A 9 -21.43 7.66 -20.59
CA PHE A 9 -20.68 6.83 -21.52
C PHE A 9 -21.60 6.37 -22.67
N ILE A 10 -21.10 6.53 -23.90
CA ILE A 10 -21.73 5.93 -25.09
C ILE A 10 -21.28 4.48 -25.14
N ILE A 11 -22.23 3.55 -25.04
CA ILE A 11 -21.95 2.11 -25.17
C ILE A 11 -22.07 1.75 -26.64
N ASP A 12 -20.96 1.33 -27.25
CA ASP A 12 -20.94 0.93 -28.66
C ASP A 12 -21.39 -0.52 -28.86
N ASP A 13 -20.99 -1.45 -27.99
CA ASP A 13 -21.38 -2.87 -28.03
C ASP A 13 -21.35 -3.51 -26.63
N ILE A 14 -22.16 -4.55 -26.43
CA ILE A 14 -22.25 -5.32 -25.18
C ILE A 14 -22.05 -6.81 -25.46
N ASP A 15 -20.84 -7.31 -25.20
CA ASP A 15 -20.51 -8.74 -25.36
C ASP A 15 -21.15 -9.64 -24.30
N SER A 16 -21.25 -9.17 -23.05
CA SER A 16 -21.84 -9.95 -21.95
C SER A 16 -22.32 -9.07 -20.81
N ILE A 17 -23.38 -9.54 -20.12
CA ILE A 17 -23.94 -8.90 -18.94
C ILE A 17 -24.00 -9.94 -17.83
N ALA A 18 -23.50 -9.60 -16.66
CA ALA A 18 -23.65 -10.38 -15.45
C ALA A 18 -24.45 -9.57 -14.43
N LEU A 19 -25.56 -10.16 -13.95
CA LEU A 19 -26.44 -9.55 -12.95
C LEU A 19 -26.20 -10.20 -11.60
N PHE A 20 -26.19 -9.38 -10.55
CA PHE A 20 -25.95 -9.81 -9.19
C PHE A 20 -26.90 -9.10 -8.24
N ASP A 21 -27.43 -9.84 -7.29
CA ASP A 21 -28.27 -9.29 -6.23
C ASP A 21 -27.41 -8.89 -5.03
N LYS A 22 -27.72 -7.73 -4.47
CA LYS A 22 -27.13 -7.29 -3.21
C LYS A 22 -27.56 -8.24 -2.09
N HIS A 23 -26.59 -8.79 -1.35
CA HIS A 23 -26.85 -9.47 -0.09
C HIS A 23 -26.29 -8.67 1.10
N LEU A 24 -26.93 -8.79 2.26
CA LEU A 24 -26.52 -8.12 3.50
C LEU A 24 -25.84 -9.07 4.50
N GLY A 25 -25.54 -10.31 4.10
CA GLY A 25 -24.99 -11.34 4.99
C GLY A 25 -23.69 -10.94 5.71
N PHE A 26 -22.91 -10.03 5.13
CA PHE A 26 -21.64 -9.56 5.70
C PHE A 26 -21.78 -8.31 6.59
N GLU A 27 -22.94 -7.65 6.58
CA GLU A 27 -23.17 -6.38 7.28
C GLU A 27 -22.99 -6.53 8.79
N SER A 28 -23.63 -7.54 9.40
CA SER A 28 -23.53 -7.78 10.84
C SER A 28 -22.07 -7.99 11.28
N PHE A 29 -21.29 -8.73 10.49
CA PHE A 29 -19.87 -8.94 10.75
C PHE A 29 -19.07 -7.63 10.67
N ALA A 30 -19.26 -6.85 9.58
CA ALA A 30 -18.54 -5.60 9.37
C ALA A 30 -18.84 -4.57 10.48
N CYS A 31 -20.12 -4.41 10.82
CA CYS A 31 -20.57 -3.52 11.89
C CYS A 31 -20.01 -3.96 13.25
N THR A 32 -20.06 -5.25 13.57
CA THR A 32 -19.55 -5.78 14.85
C THR A 32 -18.04 -5.58 14.98
N MET A 33 -17.27 -5.89 13.94
CA MET A 33 -15.81 -5.75 13.98
C MET A 33 -15.39 -4.27 13.99
N MET A 34 -16.13 -3.40 13.31
CA MET A 34 -15.88 -1.96 13.38
C MET A 34 -16.18 -1.39 14.78
N ALA A 35 -17.31 -1.77 15.40
CA ALA A 35 -17.63 -1.35 16.76
C ALA A 35 -16.54 -1.78 17.75
N LYS A 36 -16.08 -3.04 17.68
CA LYS A 36 -14.97 -3.53 18.48
C LYS A 36 -13.66 -2.77 18.26
N ARG A 37 -13.41 -2.33 17.03
CA ARG A 37 -12.26 -1.49 16.69
C ARG A 37 -12.39 -0.08 17.30
N GLN A 38 -13.57 0.52 17.21
CA GLN A 38 -13.88 1.82 17.82
C GLN A 38 -13.70 1.76 19.35
N ASP A 39 -14.23 0.73 20.00
CA ASP A 39 -14.04 0.51 21.44
C ASP A 39 -12.56 0.37 21.82
N ALA A 40 -11.79 -0.37 21.02
CA ALA A 40 -10.35 -0.53 21.25
C ALA A 40 -9.59 0.80 21.14
N ILE A 41 -9.95 1.67 20.19
CA ILE A 41 -9.36 3.00 20.03
C ILE A 41 -9.74 3.91 21.21
N SER A 42 -11.00 3.89 21.63
CA SER A 42 -11.48 4.64 22.80
C SER A 42 -10.80 4.20 24.10
N GLN A 43 -10.31 2.96 24.16
CA GLN A 43 -9.51 2.41 25.27
C GLN A 43 -7.99 2.63 25.10
N HIS A 44 -7.56 3.38 24.09
CA HIS A 44 -6.14 3.58 23.73
C HIS A 44 -5.37 2.26 23.54
N ASN A 45 -6.03 1.24 22.97
CA ASN A 45 -5.45 -0.08 22.72
C ASN A 45 -5.16 -0.27 21.23
N ASP A 46 -4.00 0.25 20.80
CA ASP A 46 -3.56 0.22 19.40
C ASP A 46 -3.45 -1.20 18.85
N THR A 47 -2.98 -2.15 19.66
CA THR A 47 -2.82 -3.56 19.25
C THR A 47 -4.17 -4.19 18.92
N LYS A 48 -5.19 -4.01 19.78
CA LYS A 48 -6.55 -4.52 19.51
C LYS A 48 -7.19 -3.80 18.33
N SER A 49 -7.00 -2.49 18.21
CA SER A 49 -7.48 -1.72 17.05
C SER A 49 -6.90 -2.26 15.74
N LEU A 50 -5.58 -2.53 15.72
CA LEU A 50 -4.91 -3.12 14.56
C LEU A 50 -5.39 -4.54 14.27
N TYR A 51 -5.60 -5.35 15.29
CA TYR A 51 -6.12 -6.71 15.17
C TYR A 51 -7.51 -6.72 14.50
N TYR A 52 -8.45 -5.90 14.96
CA TYR A 52 -9.78 -5.80 14.35
C TYR A 52 -9.73 -5.22 12.94
N LYS A 53 -8.84 -4.26 12.66
CA LYS A 53 -8.58 -3.78 11.29
C LYS A 53 -8.12 -4.91 10.37
N GLN A 54 -7.19 -5.77 10.84
CA GLN A 54 -6.69 -6.89 10.07
C GLN A 54 -7.78 -7.92 9.78
N ILE A 55 -8.63 -8.24 10.76
CA ILE A 55 -9.78 -9.14 10.58
C ILE A 55 -10.67 -8.62 9.45
N LEU A 56 -11.10 -7.36 9.51
CA LEU A 56 -11.94 -6.72 8.48
C LEU A 56 -11.30 -6.81 7.09
N ASN A 57 -10.03 -6.43 6.96
CA ASN A 57 -9.34 -6.39 5.67
C ASN A 57 -9.04 -7.79 5.10
N SER A 58 -8.78 -8.76 5.98
CA SER A 58 -8.41 -10.13 5.58
C SER A 58 -9.60 -10.96 5.09
N ALA A 59 -10.81 -10.64 5.55
CA ALA A 59 -12.00 -11.40 5.20
C ALA A 59 -12.27 -11.35 3.68
N PHE A 60 -12.11 -10.19 3.06
CA PHE A 60 -12.14 -10.02 1.60
C PHE A 60 -10.90 -10.66 0.91
N GLY A 61 -9.70 -10.40 1.45
CA GLY A 61 -8.44 -10.76 0.79
C GLY A 61 -8.23 -12.27 0.61
N GLY A 62 -8.82 -13.10 1.48
CA GLY A 62 -8.76 -14.55 1.39
C GLY A 62 -9.55 -15.13 0.20
N GLU A 63 -10.57 -14.42 -0.29
CA GLU A 63 -11.51 -14.91 -1.30
C GLU A 63 -10.99 -14.76 -2.73
N GLY A 64 -10.25 -13.69 -2.99
CA GLY A 64 -9.66 -13.39 -4.31
C GLY A 64 -8.35 -14.11 -4.64
N GLN A 65 -7.79 -14.92 -3.73
CA GLN A 65 -6.51 -15.60 -3.95
C GLN A 65 -6.66 -16.91 -4.73
N ASN A 66 -6.06 -16.98 -5.92
CA ASN A 66 -5.93 -18.21 -6.70
C ASN A 66 -4.55 -18.85 -6.50
N ASN A 67 -4.42 -19.64 -5.44
CA ASN A 67 -3.19 -20.38 -5.15
C ASN A 67 -3.21 -21.81 -5.73
N ALA A 68 -4.27 -22.22 -6.42
CA ALA A 68 -4.47 -23.61 -6.84
C ALA A 68 -3.53 -24.04 -7.98
N LYS A 69 -3.04 -23.10 -8.80
CA LYS A 69 -2.25 -23.41 -10.00
C LYS A 69 -0.74 -23.25 -9.80
N PHE A 70 -0.29 -22.89 -8.59
CA PHE A 70 1.10 -22.52 -8.35
C PHE A 70 1.75 -23.47 -7.36
N ASP A 71 2.87 -24.05 -7.79
CA ASP A 71 3.78 -24.72 -6.88
C ASP A 71 4.59 -23.68 -6.10
N LYS A 72 4.88 -24.00 -4.85
CA LYS A 72 5.81 -23.22 -4.05
C LYS A 72 7.24 -23.67 -4.37
N ILE A 73 8.01 -22.77 -4.97
CA ILE A 73 9.44 -22.99 -5.22
C ILE A 73 10.25 -22.35 -4.10
N SER A 74 11.23 -23.08 -3.58
CA SER A 74 12.15 -22.57 -2.57
C SER A 74 13.58 -23.03 -2.83
N PHE A 75 14.54 -22.16 -2.51
CA PHE A 75 15.97 -22.46 -2.58
C PHE A 75 16.45 -22.80 -1.18
N ASN A 76 17.07 -23.97 -1.04
CA ASN A 76 17.41 -24.56 0.26
C ASN A 76 18.81 -25.16 0.20
N ASN A 77 19.49 -25.22 1.35
CA ASN A 77 20.68 -26.05 1.46
C ASN A 77 20.33 -27.54 1.56
N ALA A 78 21.35 -28.41 1.53
CA ALA A 78 21.18 -29.86 1.57
C ALA A 78 20.26 -30.33 2.70
N ARG A 79 20.51 -29.84 3.94
CA ARG A 79 19.71 -30.23 5.12
C ARG A 79 18.23 -29.85 4.98
N GLN A 80 17.95 -28.60 4.61
CA GLN A 80 16.57 -28.14 4.45
C GLN A 80 15.87 -28.82 3.28
N ALA A 81 16.59 -29.11 2.19
CA ALA A 81 16.06 -29.86 1.06
C ALA A 81 15.65 -31.27 1.48
N SER A 82 16.50 -31.99 2.22
CA SER A 82 16.19 -33.31 2.78
C SER A 82 14.97 -33.28 3.71
N LEU A 83 14.86 -32.26 4.58
CA LEU A 83 13.68 -32.13 5.45
C LEU A 83 12.39 -31.89 4.65
N LYS A 84 12.45 -31.10 3.57
CA LYS A 84 11.29 -30.82 2.72
C LYS A 84 10.89 -32.01 1.86
N GLN A 85 11.82 -32.90 1.50
CA GLN A 85 11.51 -34.16 0.80
C GLN A 85 10.61 -35.09 1.62
N LEU A 86 10.65 -34.99 2.96
CA LEU A 86 9.81 -35.79 3.84
C LEU A 86 8.37 -35.28 3.93
N LYS A 87 8.07 -34.09 3.39
CA LYS A 87 6.72 -33.54 3.45
C LYS A 87 5.82 -34.18 2.40
N LEU A 88 4.55 -34.33 2.74
CA LEU A 88 3.51 -34.86 1.85
C LEU A 88 3.20 -33.96 0.65
N ASP A 89 3.52 -32.67 0.72
CA ASP A 89 3.39 -31.71 -0.38
C ASP A 89 4.66 -31.62 -1.24
N HIS A 90 5.67 -32.47 -1.01
CA HIS A 90 6.85 -32.52 -1.84
C HIS A 90 6.54 -32.99 -3.26
N LYS A 91 7.03 -32.24 -4.26
CA LYS A 91 6.88 -32.60 -5.68
C LYS A 91 8.20 -33.00 -6.32
N SER A 92 9.22 -32.17 -6.18
CA SER A 92 10.54 -32.44 -6.77
C SER A 92 11.66 -31.67 -6.07
N THR A 93 12.87 -32.20 -6.17
CA THR A 93 14.11 -31.53 -5.77
C THR A 93 15.08 -31.52 -6.94
N ARG A 94 15.72 -30.38 -7.20
CA ARG A 94 16.81 -30.24 -8.17
C ARG A 94 18.01 -29.57 -7.51
N LYS A 95 19.18 -30.21 -7.60
CA LYS A 95 20.45 -29.57 -7.23
C LYS A 95 20.79 -28.50 -8.27
N ILE A 96 21.15 -27.30 -7.81
CA ILE A 96 21.48 -26.14 -8.66
C ILE A 96 22.98 -25.92 -8.68
N THR A 97 23.63 -25.96 -7.51
CA THR A 97 25.06 -25.72 -7.36
C THR A 97 25.71 -26.84 -6.56
N ASP A 98 26.98 -27.09 -6.85
CA ASP A 98 27.83 -27.96 -6.06
C ASP A 98 28.40 -27.21 -4.85
N THR A 99 28.85 -27.98 -3.86
CA THR A 99 29.57 -27.42 -2.71
C THR A 99 30.94 -26.97 -3.18
N ILE A 100 31.29 -25.71 -2.92
CA ILE A 100 32.61 -25.16 -3.21
C ILE A 100 33.43 -25.20 -1.93
N ASN A 101 34.59 -25.87 -1.99
CA ASN A 101 35.54 -25.94 -0.89
C ASN A 101 36.77 -25.07 -1.20
N ASN A 102 37.37 -24.50 -0.16
CA ASN A 102 38.68 -23.86 -0.24
C ASN A 102 39.78 -24.91 -0.41
N SER A 103 40.99 -24.46 -0.72
CA SER A 103 42.20 -25.29 -0.80
C SER A 103 42.47 -26.11 0.48
N ASP A 104 41.98 -25.65 1.63
CA ASP A 104 42.09 -26.33 2.93
C ASP A 104 40.96 -27.34 3.20
N GLY A 105 40.05 -27.55 2.24
CA GLY A 105 38.91 -28.47 2.36
C GLY A 105 37.70 -27.91 3.12
N GLU A 106 37.77 -26.67 3.61
CA GLU A 106 36.65 -26.00 4.27
C GLU A 106 35.58 -25.55 3.26
N VAL A 107 34.31 -25.70 3.63
CA VAL A 107 33.17 -25.34 2.78
C VAL A 107 33.04 -23.81 2.71
N VAL A 108 33.24 -23.26 1.51
CA VAL A 108 33.06 -21.83 1.19
C VAL A 108 31.60 -21.57 0.87
N GLU A 109 31.02 -22.44 0.04
CA GLU A 109 29.65 -22.30 -0.42
C GLU A 109 28.96 -23.67 -0.40
N GLU A 110 27.85 -23.76 0.33
CA GLU A 110 27.04 -24.98 0.36
C GLU A 110 26.26 -25.16 -0.95
N ALA A 111 26.15 -26.41 -1.40
CA ALA A 111 25.27 -26.78 -2.50
C ALA A 111 23.83 -26.27 -2.28
N GLN A 112 23.28 -25.61 -3.29
CA GLN A 112 21.90 -25.12 -3.31
C GLN A 112 20.99 -26.09 -4.04
N TYR A 113 19.78 -26.25 -3.50
CA TYR A 113 18.73 -27.11 -4.02
C TYR A 113 17.45 -26.31 -4.23
N MET A 114 16.89 -26.44 -5.42
CA MET A 114 15.52 -26.03 -5.71
C MET A 114 14.58 -27.13 -5.19
N VAL A 115 13.65 -26.77 -4.33
CA VAL A 115 12.59 -27.67 -3.88
C VAL A 115 11.24 -27.11 -4.32
N CYS A 116 10.50 -27.94 -5.03
CA CYS A 116 9.14 -27.67 -5.46
C CYS A 116 8.17 -28.39 -4.51
N GLU A 117 7.32 -27.64 -3.85
CA GLU A 117 6.24 -28.13 -2.97
C GLU A 117 4.90 -27.80 -3.65
N SER A 118 4.03 -28.80 -3.88
CA SER A 118 2.67 -28.59 -4.39
C SER A 118 1.71 -28.45 -3.21
N PRO A 119 1.22 -27.24 -2.88
CA PRO A 119 0.36 -27.04 -1.74
C PRO A 119 -0.86 -27.95 -1.81
N ARG A 120 -1.26 -28.53 -0.67
CA ARG A 120 -2.49 -29.33 -0.61
C ARG A 120 -3.66 -28.49 -1.08
N GLN A 121 -4.37 -29.01 -2.08
CA GLN A 121 -5.55 -28.36 -2.61
C GLN A 121 -6.78 -28.88 -1.87
N PHE A 122 -7.57 -27.95 -1.35
CA PHE A 122 -8.90 -28.25 -0.83
C PHE A 122 -9.91 -27.55 -1.73
N LYS A 123 -10.93 -28.29 -2.17
CA LYS A 123 -12.03 -27.68 -2.92
C LYS A 123 -12.81 -26.78 -1.98
N CYS A 124 -12.56 -25.48 -2.08
CA CYS A 124 -13.33 -24.45 -1.41
C CYS A 124 -14.06 -23.67 -2.51
N ASN A 125 -15.39 -23.68 -2.50
CA ASN A 125 -16.21 -22.85 -3.38
C ASN A 125 -16.15 -21.41 -2.83
N LYS A 126 -15.03 -20.72 -3.06
CA LYS A 126 -14.89 -19.32 -2.67
C LYS A 126 -15.73 -18.45 -3.61
N PRO A 127 -16.51 -17.49 -3.09
CA PRO A 127 -17.28 -16.58 -3.91
C PRO A 127 -16.35 -15.52 -4.52
N LEU A 128 -15.62 -15.87 -5.59
CA LEU A 128 -14.72 -14.92 -6.26
C LEU A 128 -15.46 -13.63 -6.70
N GLN A 129 -16.76 -13.75 -6.98
CA GLN A 129 -17.61 -12.61 -7.33
C GLN A 129 -17.67 -11.59 -6.18
N GLU A 130 -17.74 -12.02 -4.92
CA GLU A 130 -17.74 -11.11 -3.76
C GLU A 130 -16.46 -10.28 -3.69
N ALA A 131 -15.32 -10.89 -4.01
CA ALA A 131 -14.04 -10.18 -4.10
C ALA A 131 -14.04 -9.13 -5.22
N VAL A 132 -14.53 -9.49 -6.42
CA VAL A 132 -14.63 -8.54 -7.55
C VAL A 132 -15.54 -7.37 -7.19
N PHE A 133 -16.73 -7.65 -6.64
CA PHE A 133 -17.67 -6.60 -6.23
C PHE A 133 -17.15 -5.73 -5.10
N THR A 134 -16.42 -6.28 -4.14
CA THR A 134 -15.83 -5.49 -3.06
C THR A 134 -14.85 -4.46 -3.63
N LEU A 135 -13.99 -4.86 -4.56
CA LEU A 135 -13.05 -3.96 -5.22
C LEU A 135 -13.75 -2.93 -6.11
N ASP A 136 -14.73 -3.33 -6.90
CA ASP A 136 -15.40 -2.40 -7.80
C ASP A 136 -16.33 -1.43 -7.07
N ASN A 137 -17.05 -1.88 -6.03
CA ASN A 137 -17.80 -0.99 -5.16
C ASN A 137 -16.91 -0.01 -4.41
N SER A 138 -15.69 -0.42 -4.01
CA SER A 138 -14.73 0.51 -3.39
C SER A 138 -14.31 1.63 -4.35
N LYS A 139 -14.04 1.31 -5.61
CA LYS A 139 -13.73 2.31 -6.65
C LYS A 139 -14.94 3.18 -6.95
N PHE A 140 -16.12 2.58 -7.09
CA PHE A 140 -17.36 3.31 -7.36
C PHE A 140 -17.65 4.32 -6.26
N TRP A 141 -17.59 3.91 -5.00
CA TRP A 141 -17.82 4.80 -3.87
C TRP A 141 -16.82 5.97 -3.85
N TYR A 142 -15.53 5.67 -4.07
CA TYR A 142 -14.48 6.67 -4.07
C TYR A 142 -14.63 7.67 -5.23
N LEU A 143 -14.91 7.19 -6.44
CA LEU A 143 -15.18 8.04 -7.62
C LEU A 143 -16.47 8.83 -7.46
N ASN A 144 -17.49 8.25 -6.83
CA ASN A 144 -18.73 8.94 -6.53
C ASN A 144 -18.49 10.10 -5.55
N PHE A 145 -17.70 9.91 -4.50
CA PHE A 145 -17.32 11.00 -3.61
C PHE A 145 -16.60 12.13 -4.36
N VAL A 146 -15.62 11.78 -5.19
CA VAL A 146 -14.88 12.78 -5.98
C VAL A 146 -15.83 13.55 -6.92
N ASN A 147 -16.61 12.85 -7.75
CA ASN A 147 -17.45 13.47 -8.78
C ASN A 147 -18.70 14.16 -8.23
N ASN A 148 -19.39 13.52 -7.29
CA ASN A 148 -20.69 13.99 -6.80
C ASN A 148 -20.62 14.83 -5.53
N PHE A 149 -19.49 14.83 -4.81
CA PHE A 149 -19.27 15.72 -3.67
C PHE A 149 -18.19 16.76 -3.99
N LEU A 150 -16.92 16.36 -4.18
CA LEU A 150 -15.82 17.33 -4.32
C LEU A 150 -16.01 18.28 -5.51
N TYR A 151 -16.24 17.77 -6.73
CA TYR A 151 -16.40 18.63 -7.90
C TYR A 151 -17.62 19.57 -7.81
N LYS A 152 -18.65 19.22 -7.03
CA LYS A 152 -19.85 20.05 -6.85
C LYS A 152 -19.63 21.19 -5.87
N CYS A 153 -19.01 20.95 -4.72
CA CYS A 153 -18.90 21.97 -3.67
C CYS A 153 -17.51 22.60 -3.51
N ILE A 154 -16.48 22.05 -4.15
CA ILE A 154 -15.10 22.57 -4.07
C ILE A 154 -14.73 23.29 -5.37
N ASP A 155 -13.98 24.38 -5.22
CA ASP A 155 -13.31 25.11 -6.27
C ASP A 155 -12.06 24.33 -6.74
N MET A 156 -12.20 23.66 -7.87
CA MET A 156 -11.14 22.81 -8.44
C MET A 156 -10.04 23.60 -9.14
N ASP A 157 -10.22 24.90 -9.38
CA ASP A 157 -9.12 25.77 -9.84
C ASP A 157 -8.12 26.05 -8.70
N ARG A 158 -8.57 25.80 -7.46
CA ARG A 158 -7.81 26.03 -6.22
C ARG A 158 -7.40 24.74 -5.51
N VAL A 159 -7.74 23.58 -6.06
CA VAL A 159 -7.41 22.27 -5.50
C VAL A 159 -6.82 21.37 -6.58
N HIS A 160 -5.66 20.79 -6.29
CA HIS A 160 -4.96 19.87 -7.18
C HIS A 160 -4.82 18.48 -6.55
N PHE A 161 -5.14 17.43 -7.31
CA PHE A 161 -4.90 16.04 -6.89
C PHE A 161 -3.41 15.69 -7.07
N CYS A 162 -2.69 15.48 -5.97
CA CYS A 162 -1.26 15.15 -6.00
C CYS A 162 -1.00 13.65 -6.15
N ASN A 163 -1.79 12.84 -5.45
CA ASN A 163 -1.71 11.38 -5.51
C ASN A 163 -3.00 10.75 -4.98
N MET A 164 -3.33 9.58 -5.49
CA MET A 164 -4.47 8.77 -5.07
C MET A 164 -4.02 7.31 -4.97
N ASP A 165 -4.27 6.67 -3.83
CA ASP A 165 -4.04 5.24 -3.61
C ASP A 165 -5.30 4.63 -3.00
N THR A 166 -5.56 3.34 -3.22
CA THR A 166 -6.76 2.55 -2.86
C THR A 166 -7.88 3.25 -2.05
N ASP A 167 -7.57 3.73 -0.85
CA ASP A 167 -8.48 4.32 0.15
C ASP A 167 -8.05 5.73 0.64
N SER A 168 -7.16 6.42 -0.07
CA SER A 168 -6.60 7.73 0.32
C SER A 168 -6.43 8.68 -0.88
N MET A 169 -6.64 9.98 -0.66
CA MET A 169 -6.31 11.04 -1.62
C MET A 169 -5.41 12.08 -0.95
N TYR A 170 -4.50 12.62 -1.73
CA TYR A 170 -3.64 13.73 -1.34
C TYR A 170 -3.98 14.95 -2.19
N LEU A 171 -4.45 16.00 -1.54
CA LEU A 171 -4.88 17.24 -2.17
C LEU A 171 -3.90 18.36 -1.83
N ALA A 172 -3.43 19.10 -2.83
CA ALA A 172 -2.82 20.40 -2.64
C ALA A 172 -3.90 21.47 -2.74
N ILE A 173 -4.02 22.30 -1.71
CA ILE A 173 -5.11 23.27 -1.57
C ILE A 173 -4.49 24.67 -1.46
N THR A 174 -4.93 25.60 -2.30
CA THR A 174 -4.53 27.01 -2.19
C THR A 174 -5.54 27.83 -1.40
N GLY A 175 -5.06 28.68 -0.49
CA GLY A 175 -5.92 29.61 0.22
C GLY A 175 -5.19 30.55 1.15
N SER A 176 -5.63 30.65 2.41
CA SER A 176 -5.12 31.68 3.33
C SER A 176 -3.66 31.42 3.70
N GLN A 177 -2.79 32.39 3.39
CA GLN A 177 -1.40 32.38 3.84
C GLN A 177 -1.28 32.49 5.37
N ILE A 178 -2.28 33.09 6.04
CA ILE A 178 -2.28 33.28 7.49
C ILE A 178 -2.60 31.97 8.22
N GLU A 179 -3.62 31.25 7.76
CA GLU A 179 -3.99 29.95 8.35
C GLU A 179 -3.10 28.80 7.85
N GLY A 180 -2.46 28.98 6.68
CA GLY A 180 -1.53 28.01 6.10
C GLY A 180 -2.22 26.66 5.82
N TYR A 181 -1.52 25.56 6.07
CA TYR A 181 -2.04 24.22 5.84
C TYR A 181 -3.18 23.81 6.80
N LYS A 182 -3.35 24.53 7.93
CA LYS A 182 -4.42 24.25 8.92
C LYS A 182 -5.80 24.69 8.44
N GLN A 183 -5.88 25.44 7.35
CA GLN A 183 -7.13 25.93 6.79
C GLN A 183 -8.07 24.82 6.29
N GLY A 184 -7.54 23.62 6.01
CA GLY A 184 -8.32 22.52 5.42
C GLY A 184 -8.99 22.93 4.11
N LEU A 185 -10.30 22.65 4.00
CA LEU A 185 -11.10 23.00 2.81
C LEU A 185 -11.80 24.38 2.92
N LYS A 186 -11.67 25.07 4.05
CA LYS A 186 -12.49 26.24 4.41
C LYS A 186 -12.56 27.33 3.34
N TYR A 187 -11.44 27.64 2.68
CA TYR A 187 -11.36 28.73 1.70
C TYR A 187 -11.58 28.31 0.25
N VAL A 188 -11.77 27.02 -0.01
CA VAL A 188 -11.99 26.45 -1.36
C VAL A 188 -13.39 25.89 -1.56
N ILE A 189 -14.26 26.01 -0.55
CA ILE A 189 -15.69 25.67 -0.71
C ILE A 189 -16.35 26.78 -1.53
N LYS A 190 -16.87 26.43 -2.71
CA LYS A 190 -17.60 27.35 -3.60
C LYS A 190 -19.11 27.33 -3.37
N ASP A 191 -19.65 26.20 -2.92
CA ASP A 191 -21.07 26.02 -2.60
C ASP A 191 -21.19 25.57 -1.14
N GLN A 192 -21.35 26.55 -0.25
CA GLN A 192 -21.46 26.30 1.19
C GLN A 192 -22.76 25.59 1.54
N GLY A 193 -23.86 25.86 0.82
CA GLY A 193 -25.16 25.24 1.09
C GLY A 193 -25.12 23.74 0.81
N PHE A 194 -24.61 23.34 -0.35
CA PHE A 194 -24.42 21.93 -0.70
C PHE A 194 -23.43 21.24 0.26
N TYR A 195 -22.34 21.94 0.62
CA TYR A 195 -21.36 21.41 1.56
C TYR A 195 -22.01 21.13 2.92
N ASP A 196 -22.71 22.11 3.51
CA ASP A 196 -23.32 22.00 4.84
C ASP A 196 -24.43 20.93 4.89
N GLU A 197 -25.14 20.71 3.78
CA GLU A 197 -26.15 19.65 3.64
C GLU A 197 -25.53 18.25 3.62
N HIS A 198 -24.45 18.05 2.85
CA HIS A 198 -23.92 16.71 2.55
C HIS A 198 -22.64 16.33 3.31
N TYR A 199 -21.94 17.26 3.95
CA TYR A 199 -20.62 16.95 4.54
C TYR A 199 -20.69 15.84 5.60
N LYS A 200 -21.75 15.79 6.42
CA LYS A 200 -21.92 14.78 7.49
C LYS A 200 -22.09 13.36 6.96
N GLU A 201 -22.47 13.21 5.70
CA GLU A 201 -22.61 11.90 5.08
C GLU A 201 -21.23 11.25 4.91
N SER A 202 -20.24 12.06 4.48
CA SER A 202 -18.94 11.59 3.97
C SER A 202 -17.74 11.97 4.85
N LEU A 203 -17.77 13.10 5.55
CA LEU A 203 -16.64 13.64 6.34
C LEU A 203 -16.95 13.62 7.85
N PRO A 204 -15.93 13.47 8.72
CA PRO A 204 -16.09 13.59 10.16
C PRO A 204 -16.54 15.00 10.55
N CYS A 205 -17.35 15.07 11.61
CA CYS A 205 -17.91 16.34 12.07
C CYS A 205 -16.88 17.13 12.89
N GLY A 206 -16.21 18.10 12.25
CA GLY A 206 -15.48 19.19 12.90
C GLY A 206 -14.37 18.80 13.90
N ASP A 207 -13.93 19.78 14.70
CA ASP A 207 -12.76 19.67 15.59
C ASP A 207 -12.97 18.77 16.82
N ASN A 208 -14.24 18.43 17.14
CA ASN A 208 -14.62 17.54 18.26
C ASN A 208 -15.16 16.19 17.75
N CYS A 209 -14.51 15.62 16.75
CA CYS A 209 -14.91 14.36 16.16
C CYS A 209 -14.77 13.19 17.17
N THR A 210 -15.84 12.42 17.34
CA THR A 210 -15.80 11.19 18.14
C THR A 210 -15.07 10.07 17.40
N VAL A 211 -14.52 9.09 18.12
CA VAL A 211 -13.91 7.88 17.51
C VAL A 211 -14.89 7.17 16.55
N ALA A 212 -16.19 7.21 16.86
CA ALA A 212 -17.23 6.61 16.03
C ALA A 212 -17.39 7.32 14.67
N GLU A 213 -17.29 8.65 14.65
CA GLU A 213 -17.34 9.45 13.42
C GLU A 213 -16.03 9.32 12.63
N GLU A 214 -14.88 9.38 13.30
CA GLU A 214 -13.56 9.26 12.67
C GLU A 214 -13.36 7.87 12.03
N LYS A 215 -13.92 6.82 12.64
CA LYS A 215 -13.87 5.44 12.15
C LYS A 215 -15.23 4.94 11.68
N LYS A 216 -16.05 5.83 11.14
CA LYS A 216 -17.32 5.47 10.50
C LYS A 216 -17.04 4.59 9.29
N LEU A 217 -17.84 3.53 9.10
CA LEU A 217 -17.81 2.74 7.86
C LEU A 217 -18.14 3.66 6.68
N MET A 218 -17.34 3.58 5.62
CA MET A 218 -17.47 4.45 4.45
C MET A 218 -17.40 5.95 4.80
N GLY A 219 -16.72 6.32 5.88
CA GLY A 219 -16.37 7.71 6.18
C GLY A 219 -14.98 8.05 5.64
N ILE A 220 -14.77 9.31 5.26
CA ILE A 220 -13.47 9.85 4.85
C ILE A 220 -12.94 10.69 5.99
N THR A 221 -11.77 10.36 6.50
CA THR A 221 -11.15 11.09 7.61
C THR A 221 -9.87 11.77 7.14
N THR A 222 -9.62 12.98 7.64
CA THR A 222 -8.33 13.68 7.48
C THR A 222 -7.25 12.97 8.30
N GLU A 223 -6.37 12.21 7.64
CA GLU A 223 -5.26 11.53 8.34
C GLU A 223 -4.11 12.47 8.72
N SER A 224 -3.81 13.44 7.85
CA SER A 224 -2.69 14.35 8.03
C SER A 224 -2.87 15.63 7.23
N GLN A 225 -2.42 16.76 7.79
CA GLN A 225 -2.30 18.04 7.10
C GLN A 225 -0.85 18.50 7.18
N VAL A 226 -0.27 18.85 6.04
CA VAL A 226 1.14 19.23 5.90
C VAL A 226 1.27 20.38 4.90
N GLU A 227 2.42 21.06 4.93
CA GLU A 227 2.70 22.18 4.03
C GLU A 227 3.00 21.71 2.60
N ASN A 228 3.79 20.65 2.44
CA ASN A 228 4.31 20.26 1.14
C ASN A 228 4.20 18.75 0.90
N ILE A 229 4.08 18.40 -0.37
CA ILE A 229 4.14 17.02 -0.86
C ILE A 229 5.05 16.96 -2.09
N VAL A 230 5.86 15.91 -2.17
CA VAL A 230 6.62 15.55 -3.37
C VAL A 230 6.27 14.13 -3.78
N CYS A 231 5.85 13.96 -5.03
CA CYS A 231 5.44 12.67 -5.59
C CYS A 231 6.30 12.37 -6.82
N LEU A 232 6.98 11.22 -6.85
CA LEU A 232 7.71 10.75 -8.03
C LEU A 232 6.91 9.73 -8.84
N ALA A 233 6.11 8.90 -8.17
CA ALA A 233 5.28 7.88 -8.79
C ALA A 233 4.21 7.35 -7.83
N PRO A 234 3.26 6.54 -8.33
CA PRO A 234 2.32 5.84 -7.47
C PRO A 234 3.04 5.05 -6.37
N LYS A 235 2.67 5.33 -5.10
CA LYS A 235 3.27 4.75 -3.88
C LYS A 235 4.75 5.14 -3.63
N CYS A 236 5.20 6.25 -4.22
CA CYS A 236 6.51 6.87 -4.00
C CYS A 236 6.35 8.39 -3.78
N TYR A 237 6.19 8.80 -2.53
CA TYR A 237 5.95 10.20 -2.15
C TYR A 237 6.41 10.52 -0.72
N SER A 238 6.62 11.81 -0.47
CA SER A 238 6.95 12.35 0.85
C SER A 238 6.08 13.55 1.19
N LEU A 239 5.57 13.58 2.42
CA LEU A 239 4.89 14.72 3.04
C LEU A 239 5.84 15.39 4.02
N TYR A 240 6.03 16.70 3.90
CA TYR A 240 7.02 17.41 4.70
C TYR A 240 6.62 18.85 5.00
N ASN A 241 7.15 19.35 6.12
CA ASN A 241 7.08 20.77 6.49
C ASN A 241 8.48 21.38 6.39
N ARG A 242 8.54 22.65 6.02
CA ARG A 242 9.80 23.39 5.96
C ARG A 242 10.00 24.13 7.28
N ASN A 243 11.10 23.87 7.97
CA ASN A 243 11.45 24.66 9.15
C ASN A 243 12.20 25.93 8.71
N GLU A 244 11.52 27.06 8.69
CA GLU A 244 12.06 28.36 8.25
C GLU A 244 13.28 28.83 9.06
N GLN A 245 13.48 28.32 10.28
CA GLN A 245 14.58 28.76 11.16
C GLN A 245 15.90 28.02 10.96
N ILE A 246 15.88 26.79 10.41
CA ILE A 246 17.07 25.91 10.35
C ILE A 246 17.34 25.43 8.91
N ASP A 247 16.51 25.82 7.93
CA ASP A 247 16.53 25.32 6.55
C ASP A 247 16.52 23.78 6.50
N ASP A 248 15.87 23.17 7.51
CA ASP A 248 15.74 21.73 7.66
C ASP A 248 14.34 21.28 7.26
N ILE A 249 14.26 20.11 6.62
CA ILE A 249 13.01 19.54 6.15
C ILE A 249 12.59 18.40 7.08
N VAL A 250 11.49 18.61 7.78
CA VAL A 250 10.89 17.57 8.63
C VAL A 250 9.90 16.77 7.79
N SER A 251 10.31 15.55 7.41
CA SER A 251 9.42 14.61 6.70
C SER A 251 8.47 13.95 7.71
N LEU A 252 7.16 14.16 7.56
CA LEU A 252 6.15 13.52 8.40
C LEU A 252 5.77 12.14 7.88
N VAL A 253 5.71 11.99 6.56
CA VAL A 253 5.33 10.72 5.92
C VAL A 253 6.28 10.46 4.77
N ASN A 254 6.94 9.30 4.79
CA ASN A 254 7.76 8.81 3.68
C ASN A 254 7.20 7.46 3.21
N ARG A 255 6.75 7.42 1.95
CA ARG A 255 6.17 6.23 1.34
C ARG A 255 6.98 5.83 0.13
N MET A 256 7.48 4.60 0.17
CA MET A 256 8.20 3.98 -0.91
C MET A 256 7.88 2.50 -0.98
N LYS A 257 7.42 2.04 -2.13
CA LYS A 257 7.15 0.63 -2.34
C LYS A 257 8.46 -0.14 -2.57
N GLY A 258 8.65 -1.23 -1.82
CA GLY A 258 9.74 -2.20 -2.04
C GLY A 258 11.04 -1.91 -1.27
N VAL A 259 11.08 -0.83 -0.50
CA VAL A 259 12.25 -0.41 0.28
C VAL A 259 11.88 -0.37 1.77
N SER A 260 12.76 -0.89 2.60
CA SER A 260 12.62 -0.84 4.07
C SER A 260 12.77 0.60 4.55
N GLN A 261 12.03 1.04 5.56
CA GLN A 261 12.25 2.36 6.16
C GLN A 261 13.64 2.50 6.80
N ARG A 262 14.29 1.36 7.11
CA ARG A 262 15.68 1.30 7.56
C ARG A 262 16.57 0.85 6.41
N CYS A 263 17.08 1.80 5.63
CA CYS A 263 18.10 1.53 4.62
C CYS A 263 19.31 2.43 4.83
N TRP A 264 20.44 2.04 4.26
CA TRP A 264 21.65 2.85 4.21
C TRP A 264 21.76 3.48 2.83
N LEU A 265 22.15 4.75 2.74
CA LEU A 265 22.55 5.35 1.47
C LEU A 265 23.87 4.70 1.01
N SER A 266 24.06 4.53 -0.29
CA SER A 266 25.27 3.91 -0.85
C SER A 266 26.52 4.80 -0.65
N GLU A 267 27.65 4.12 -0.43
CA GLU A 267 29.03 4.57 -0.20
C GLU A 267 29.29 5.62 0.91
N GLY A 268 29.98 5.16 1.97
CA GLY A 268 30.69 6.01 2.92
C GLY A 268 29.90 6.60 4.10
N SER A 269 28.57 6.45 4.15
CA SER A 269 27.78 7.01 5.25
C SER A 269 27.61 6.03 6.43
N GLU A 270 28.27 6.29 7.55
CA GLU A 270 28.09 5.59 8.85
C GLU A 270 26.73 5.88 9.53
N LYS A 271 25.81 6.59 8.87
CA LYS A 271 24.50 6.96 9.42
C LYS A 271 23.38 6.17 8.75
N LYS A 272 22.49 5.59 9.59
CA LYS A 272 21.19 5.06 9.16
C LYS A 272 20.40 6.20 8.53
N ALA A 273 20.44 6.32 7.22
CA ALA A 273 19.77 7.41 6.53
C ALA A 273 18.34 7.00 6.18
N ASN A 274 17.39 7.54 6.94
CA ASN A 274 16.02 7.61 6.44
C ASN A 274 16.03 8.53 5.22
N LEU A 275 15.53 8.06 4.07
CA LEU A 275 15.32 8.93 2.92
C LEU A 275 14.47 10.13 3.36
N THR A 276 14.90 11.31 2.97
CA THR A 276 14.28 12.60 3.32
C THR A 276 13.56 13.16 2.10
N ALA A 277 12.63 14.09 2.30
CA ALA A 277 12.01 14.82 1.18
C ALA A 277 13.05 15.48 0.25
N ASN A 278 14.22 15.89 0.75
CA ASN A 278 15.32 16.42 -0.06
C ASN A 278 15.81 15.40 -1.10
N ASP A 279 15.84 14.11 -0.77
CA ASP A 279 16.23 13.06 -1.70
C ASP A 279 15.23 12.94 -2.86
N TYR A 280 13.93 13.08 -2.58
CA TYR A 280 12.89 13.10 -3.60
C TYR A 280 13.00 14.33 -4.49
N ILE A 281 13.22 15.51 -3.90
CA ILE A 281 13.39 16.78 -4.64
C ILE A 281 14.64 16.72 -5.52
N LYS A 282 15.75 16.18 -5.01
CA LYS A 282 16.99 15.99 -5.77
C LYS A 282 16.78 15.04 -6.95
N CYS A 283 16.08 13.94 -6.74
CA CYS A 283 15.72 13.00 -7.79
C CYS A 283 14.90 13.69 -8.91
N LEU A 284 13.93 14.53 -8.53
CA LEU A 284 13.08 15.26 -9.47
C LEU A 284 13.84 16.36 -10.25
N ASN A 285 14.63 17.18 -9.56
CA ASN A 285 15.32 18.32 -10.18
C ASN A 285 16.57 17.92 -10.96
N SER A 286 17.29 16.90 -10.50
CA SER A 286 18.59 16.51 -11.08
C SER A 286 18.54 15.19 -11.86
N SER A 287 17.38 14.53 -11.95
CA SER A 287 17.20 13.20 -12.57
C SER A 287 18.17 12.13 -12.03
N VAL A 288 18.58 12.27 -10.76
CA VAL A 288 19.53 11.36 -10.12
C VAL A 288 18.80 10.13 -9.58
N ALA A 289 19.26 8.94 -9.95
CA ALA A 289 18.83 7.71 -9.29
C ALA A 289 19.52 7.57 -7.92
N ILE A 290 18.73 7.35 -6.87
CA ILE A 290 19.23 7.11 -5.53
C ILE A 290 19.07 5.63 -5.22
N SER A 291 20.20 4.95 -5.05
CA SER A 291 20.25 3.58 -4.57
C SER A 291 20.30 3.54 -3.05
N VAL A 292 19.70 2.49 -2.48
CA VAL A 292 19.77 2.20 -1.05
C VAL A 292 20.16 0.76 -0.82
N THR A 293 20.94 0.53 0.22
CA THR A 293 21.31 -0.80 0.67
C THR A 293 20.29 -1.30 1.70
N THR A 294 19.61 -2.39 1.35
CA THR A 294 18.70 -3.12 2.23
C THR A 294 19.41 -4.32 2.83
N ASN A 295 19.40 -4.42 4.16
CA ASN A 295 19.97 -5.55 4.88
C ASN A 295 18.86 -6.51 5.30
N ASN A 296 18.99 -7.77 4.89
CA ASN A 296 18.14 -8.85 5.36
C ASN A 296 18.96 -9.79 6.23
N LEU A 297 18.43 -10.13 7.40
CA LEU A 297 19.00 -11.18 8.23
C LEU A 297 18.52 -12.53 7.72
N GLN A 298 19.45 -13.41 7.41
CA GLN A 298 19.18 -14.78 7.01
C GLN A 298 19.88 -15.74 7.96
N MET A 299 19.14 -16.72 8.45
CA MET A 299 19.67 -17.78 9.28
C MET A 299 20.01 -18.98 8.41
N LYS A 300 21.31 -19.31 8.31
CA LYS A 300 21.82 -20.47 7.59
C LYS A 300 22.50 -21.39 8.59
N THR A 301 22.04 -22.64 8.68
CA THR A 301 22.63 -23.69 9.56
C THR A 301 22.82 -23.30 11.04
N GLY A 302 22.01 -22.38 11.57
CA GLY A 302 22.11 -21.89 12.95
C GLY A 302 23.03 -20.68 13.13
N VAL A 303 23.70 -20.24 12.06
CA VAL A 303 24.47 -18.99 12.00
C VAL A 303 23.60 -17.90 11.35
N MET A 304 23.47 -16.77 12.03
CA MET A 304 22.79 -15.60 11.49
C MET A 304 23.78 -14.80 10.63
N SER A 305 23.44 -14.62 9.36
CA SER A 305 24.20 -13.83 8.38
C SER A 305 23.39 -12.63 7.94
N MET A 306 24.06 -11.51 7.67
CA MET A 306 23.44 -10.31 7.12
C MET A 306 23.74 -10.27 5.61
N ILE A 307 22.69 -10.26 4.79
CA ILE A 307 22.81 -10.06 3.35
C ILE A 307 22.43 -8.63 3.03
N SER A 308 23.38 -7.90 2.45
CA SER A 308 23.18 -6.55 1.92
C SER A 308 22.85 -6.63 0.43
N MET A 309 21.73 -6.03 0.04
CA MET A 309 21.32 -5.89 -1.37
C MET A 309 21.14 -4.42 -1.68
N GLU A 310 21.80 -3.96 -2.74
CA GLU A 310 21.57 -2.64 -3.30
C GLU A 310 20.29 -2.65 -4.14
N LYS A 311 19.43 -1.65 -3.94
CA LYS A 311 18.19 -1.46 -4.69
C LYS A 311 18.05 -0.01 -5.09
N SER A 312 17.60 0.25 -6.32
CA SER A 312 17.19 1.59 -6.74
C SER A 312 15.94 2.00 -5.94
N ALA A 313 16.06 3.05 -5.14
CA ALA A 313 15.04 3.52 -4.22
C ALA A 313 14.21 4.65 -4.84
N LEU A 314 14.87 5.69 -5.33
CA LEU A 314 14.26 6.82 -6.03
C LEU A 314 14.84 6.90 -7.44
N THR A 315 13.98 7.03 -8.43
CA THR A 315 14.37 7.17 -9.82
C THR A 315 13.45 8.21 -10.47
N GLY A 316 14.01 9.16 -11.22
CA GLY A 316 13.21 10.14 -11.98
C GLY A 316 12.34 9.51 -13.08
N PHE A 317 12.65 8.27 -13.46
CA PHE A 317 11.88 7.46 -14.41
C PHE A 317 11.54 6.11 -13.76
N HIS A 318 10.25 5.82 -13.58
CA HIS A 318 9.79 4.56 -13.02
C HIS A 318 9.57 3.49 -14.10
N ASN A 319 10.66 2.94 -14.59
CA ASN A 319 10.64 1.73 -15.41
C ASN A 319 10.49 0.57 -14.44
N LYS A 320 9.25 0.12 -14.14
CA LYS A 320 9.05 -1.05 -13.27
C LYS A 320 9.67 -2.33 -13.84
N MET A 321 9.98 -2.35 -15.14
CA MET A 321 10.56 -3.46 -15.87
C MET A 321 11.30 -2.91 -17.10
N VAL A 322 12.58 -3.27 -17.26
CA VAL A 322 13.24 -3.24 -18.57
C VAL A 322 12.98 -4.61 -19.16
N VAL A 323 12.11 -4.69 -20.16
CA VAL A 323 11.90 -5.94 -20.90
C VAL A 323 13.13 -6.13 -21.76
N LEU A 324 13.97 -7.12 -21.42
CA LEU A 324 15.07 -7.51 -22.29
C LEU A 324 14.46 -8.02 -23.62
N SER A 325 15.17 -7.88 -24.74
CA SER A 325 14.67 -8.30 -26.07
C SER A 325 14.36 -9.80 -26.16
N ASN A 326 14.77 -10.59 -25.17
CA ASN A 326 14.44 -12.01 -25.01
C ASN A 326 13.21 -12.27 -24.11
N GLY A 327 12.50 -11.24 -23.65
CA GLY A 327 11.28 -11.36 -22.86
C GLY A 327 11.48 -11.79 -21.40
N CYS A 328 12.69 -11.65 -20.85
CA CYS A 328 12.97 -11.83 -19.41
C CYS A 328 12.87 -10.51 -18.64
#